data_AF-A7HXK1-F1
#
_entry.id   AF-A7HXK1-F1
#
_cell.length_a   1.000
_cell.length_b   1.000
_cell.length_c   1.000
_cell.angle_alpha   90.00
_cell.angle_beta   90.00
_cell.angle_gamma   90.00
#
_symmetry.space_group_name_H-M   'P 1'
#
loop_
_entity.id
_entity.type
_entity.pdbx_description
1 polymer ?
#
loop_
_entity_poly.entity_id
_entity_poly.type
_entity_poly.pdbx_seq_one_letter_code
_entity_poly.pdbx_strand_id
1 'polypeptide(L)' 'MPGWTQILIVIVLIVLLFGRGKISDMMGDVAKGIRSFKKGLSDEDENQTAQPHPKTIDATVSHEESAEAKNKASNG' A
#
# COMPACT_ATOMS: atom_id res chain seq x y z
N MET A 1 -24.44 10.54 23.01
CA MET A 1 -24.77 9.62 21.92
C MET A 1 -23.49 9.00 21.41
N PRO A 2 -23.39 7.67 21.29
CA PRO A 2 -22.17 7.03 20.80
C PRO A 2 -21.91 7.50 19.37
N GLY A 3 -20.84 8.29 19.19
CA GLY A 3 -20.42 8.86 17.92
C GLY A 3 -19.41 7.97 17.23
N TRP A 4 -19.01 8.38 16.02
CA TRP A 4 -18.07 7.62 15.18
C TRP A 4 -16.71 7.40 15.87
N THR A 5 -16.38 8.20 16.88
CA THR A 5 -15.20 8.04 17.75
C THR A 5 -15.16 6.70 18.47
N GLN A 6 -16.30 6.14 18.85
CA GLN A 6 -16.36 4.86 19.56
C GLN A 6 -15.96 3.69 18.66
N ILE A 7 -16.33 3.75 17.37
CA ILE A 7 -15.90 2.79 16.36
C ILE A 7 -14.38 2.86 16.18
N LEU A 8 -13.81 4.06 16.17
CA LEU A 8 -12.37 4.24 15.98
C LEU A 8 -11.57 3.66 17.15
N ILE A 9 -12.03 3.86 18.38
CA ILE A 9 -11.41 3.27 19.58
C ILE A 9 -11.40 1.74 19.50
N VAL A 10 -12.49 1.12 19.06
CA VAL A 10 -12.57 -0.34 18.90
C VAL A 10 -11.61 -0.85 17.82
N ILE A 11 -11.49 -0.16 16.68
CA ILE A 11 -10.55 -0.52 15.62
C ILE A 11 -9.11 -0.46 16.13
N VAL A 12 -8.74 0.58 16.88
CA VAL A 12 -7.40 0.72 17.47
C VAL A 12 -7.09 -0.45 18.39
N LEU A 13 -8.06 -0.90 19.21
CA LEU A 13 -7.87 -2.07 20.07
C LEU A 13 -7.67 -3.36 19.27
N ILE A 14 -8.43 -3.58 18.20
CA ILE A 14 -8.22 -4.75 17.31
C ILE A 14 -6.82 -4.71 16.69
N VAL A 15 -6.37 -3.54 16.21
CA VAL A 15 -5.04 -3.40 15.63
C VAL A 15 -3.93 -3.63 16.66
N LEU A 16 -4.12 -3.24 17.91
CA LEU A 16 -3.18 -3.51 19.01
C LEU A 16 -3.13 -4.99 19.40
N LEU A 17 -4.28 -5.67 19.46
CA LEU A 17 -4.36 -7.09 19.86
C LEU A 17 -3.81 -8.03 18.79
N PHE A 18 -4.15 -7.79 17.53
CA PHE A 18 -3.72 -8.64 16.42
C PHE A 18 -2.39 -8.19 15.80
N GLY A 19 -2.00 -6.93 16.05
CA GLY A 19 -0.79 -6.33 15.51
C GLY A 19 -0.91 -5.96 14.02
N ARG A 20 -0.19 -4.91 13.61
CA ARG A 20 -0.14 -4.44 12.22
C ARG A 20 0.36 -5.48 11.21
N GLY A 21 1.23 -6.41 11.63
CA GLY A 21 1.81 -7.43 10.74
C GLY A 21 0.77 -8.42 10.21
N LYS A 22 -0.06 -8.98 11.11
CA LYS A 22 -1.11 -9.95 10.73
C LYS A 22 -2.22 -9.30 9.91
N ILE A 23 -2.59 -8.07 10.26
CA ILE A 23 -3.65 -7.33 9.56
C ILE A 23 -3.21 -6.93 8.15
N SER A 24 -1.95 -6.51 7.94
CA SER A 24 -1.45 -6.13 6.61
C SER A 24 -1.44 -7.31 5.63
N ASP A 25 -0.99 -8.49 6.05
CA ASP A 25 -0.98 -9.67 5.19
C ASP A 25 -2.42 -10.09 4.82
N MET A 26 -3.33 -10.10 5.79
CA MET A 26 -4.76 -10.41 5.55
C MET A 26 -5.47 -9.35 4.70
N MET A 27 -5.16 -8.06 4.90
CA MET A 27 -5.68 -6.98 4.07
C MET A 27 -5.21 -7.10 2.62
N GLY A 28 -4.00 -7.59 2.38
CA GLY A 28 -3.48 -7.82 1.03
C GLY A 28 -4.33 -8.83 0.25
N ASP A 29 -4.71 -9.95 0.88
CA ASP A 29 -5.53 -10.97 0.24
C ASP A 29 -7.01 -10.56 0.14
N VAL A 30 -7.54 -9.86 1.14
CA VAL A 30 -8.87 -9.25 1.07
C VAL A 30 -8.94 -8.20 -0.06
N ALA A 31 -7.91 -7.36 -0.20
CA ALA A 31 -7.85 -6.36 -1.26
C ALA A 31 -7.79 -6.99 -2.66
N LYS A 32 -7.02 -8.08 -2.84
CA LYS A 32 -7.02 -8.84 -4.09
C LYS A 32 -8.40 -9.42 -4.39
N GLY A 33 -9.07 -10.02 -3.40
CA GLY A 33 -10.42 -10.58 -3.55
C GLY A 33 -11.45 -9.52 -3.93
N ILE A 34 -11.46 -8.37 -3.24
CA ILE A 34 -12.36 -7.25 -3.54
C ILE A 34 -12.04 -6.64 -4.91
N ARG A 35 -10.76 -6.54 -5.30
CA ARG A 35 -10.35 -6.01 -6.62
C ARG A 35 -10.77 -6.93 -7.75
N SER A 36 -10.66 -8.25 -7.59
CA SER A 36 -11.15 -9.24 -8.56
C SER A 36 -12.67 -9.24 -8.64
N PHE A 37 -13.36 -9.08 -7.51
CA PHE A 37 -14.82 -8.93 -7.48
C PHE A 37 -15.26 -7.66 -8.22
N LYS A 38 -14.63 -6.53 -7.92
CA LYS A 38 -14.93 -5.26 -8.61
C LYS A 38 -14.57 -5.32 -10.09
N LYS A 39 -13.43 -5.91 -10.46
CA LYS A 39 -13.06 -6.12 -11.85
C LYS A 39 -14.03 -7.06 -12.57
N GLY A 40 -14.54 -8.10 -11.90
CA GLY A 40 -15.58 -8.97 -12.45
C GLY A 40 -16.91 -8.26 -12.70
N LEU A 41 -17.32 -7.36 -11.79
CA LEU A 41 -18.50 -6.50 -12.03
C LEU A 41 -18.23 -5.46 -13.12
N SER A 42 -17.05 -4.81 -13.10
CA SER A 42 -16.70 -3.79 -14.09
C SER A 42 -16.41 -4.36 -15.47
N ASP A 43 -15.91 -5.58 -15.62
CA ASP A 43 -15.71 -6.22 -16.93
C ASP A 43 -17.07 -6.55 -17.62
N GLU A 44 -18.18 -6.61 -16.88
CA GLU A 44 -19.54 -6.70 -17.44
C GLU A 44 -20.03 -5.33 -17.98
N ASP A 45 -19.48 -4.22 -17.43
CA ASP A 45 -19.80 -2.84 -17.82
C ASP A 45 -18.76 -2.21 -18.79
N GLU A 46 -17.51 -2.68 -18.84
CA GLU A 46 -16.35 -2.01 -19.44
C GLU A 46 -15.58 -2.87 -20.46
N ASN A 47 -16.23 -3.36 -21.52
CA ASN A 47 -15.52 -3.90 -22.71
C ASN A 47 -14.80 -2.79 -23.53
N GLN A 48 -14.22 -1.80 -22.85
CA GLN A 48 -13.37 -0.77 -23.44
C GLN A 48 -12.55 -0.09 -22.33
N THR A 49 -11.23 -0.25 -22.38
CA THR A 49 -10.23 0.59 -21.66
C THR A 49 -9.84 0.14 -20.25
N ALA A 50 -8.84 -0.75 -20.13
CA ALA A 50 -7.63 -0.52 -19.31
C ALA A 50 -6.89 -1.84 -19.04
N GLN A 51 -5.89 -2.14 -19.87
CA GLN A 51 -4.81 -3.05 -19.51
C GLN A 51 -3.81 -2.27 -18.62
N PRO A 52 -3.56 -2.62 -17.35
CA PRO A 52 -2.43 -2.07 -16.62
C PRO A 52 -1.22 -2.97 -16.82
N HIS A 53 -0.19 -2.40 -17.45
CA HIS A 53 1.15 -2.96 -17.57
C HIS A 53 1.67 -3.52 -16.23
N PRO A 54 2.39 -4.66 -16.23
CA PRO A 54 3.02 -5.20 -15.03
C PRO A 54 4.16 -4.27 -14.60
N LYS A 55 4.05 -3.68 -13.41
CA LYS A 55 5.21 -3.14 -12.69
C LYS A 55 5.93 -4.34 -12.08
N THR A 56 6.97 -4.80 -12.76
CA THR A 56 7.89 -5.81 -12.22
C THR A 56 8.61 -5.27 -10.99
N ILE A 57 8.86 -6.18 -10.06
CA ILE A 57 9.54 -5.96 -8.78
C ILE A 57 11.04 -6.01 -9.09
N ASP A 58 11.69 -4.85 -9.20
CA ASP A 58 13.14 -4.75 -9.12
C ASP A 58 13.52 -4.34 -7.70
N ALA A 59 14.37 -5.16 -7.10
CA ALA A 59 14.79 -5.10 -5.73
C ALA A 59 15.60 -3.82 -5.41
N THR A 60 15.07 -2.95 -4.57
CA THR A 60 15.88 -2.02 -3.76
C THR A 60 15.91 -2.56 -2.33
N VAL A 61 16.78 -3.56 -2.13
CA VAL A 61 17.51 -3.73 -0.88
C VAL A 61 18.91 -3.25 -1.17
N SER A 62 19.26 -2.05 -0.69
CA SER A 62 20.56 -1.77 -0.03
C SER A 62 20.83 -0.28 0.10
N HIS A 63 21.22 0.06 1.32
CA HIS A 63 22.11 1.15 1.73
C HIS A 63 21.59 2.59 1.81
N GLU A 64 21.43 3.01 3.06
CA GLU A 64 21.92 4.27 3.61
C GLU A 64 22.98 4.97 2.74
N GLU A 65 22.77 6.26 2.49
CA GLU A 65 23.86 7.23 2.64
C GLU A 65 23.29 8.61 3.00
N SER A 66 23.53 8.96 4.26
CA SER A 66 23.57 10.33 4.79
C SER A 66 24.72 11.10 4.13
N ALA A 67 24.62 12.43 4.11
CA ALA A 67 25.65 13.44 3.83
C ALA A 67 25.58 14.13 2.46
N GLU A 68 24.70 15.12 2.44
CA GLU A 68 25.06 16.50 2.09
C GLU A 68 26.53 16.83 2.44
N ALA A 69 27.39 17.02 1.42
CA ALA A 69 28.67 17.71 1.58
C ALA A 69 29.09 18.44 0.28
N LYS A 70 29.16 19.78 0.42
CA LYS A 70 29.74 20.77 -0.51
C LYS A 70 31.17 20.43 -0.96
N ASN A 71 31.46 20.70 -2.24
CA ASN A 71 32.53 21.60 -2.77
C ASN A 71 32.78 21.23 -4.25
N LYS A 72 32.48 22.07 -5.25
CA LYS A 72 33.26 23.23 -5.68
C LYS A 72 34.80 23.07 -5.59
N ALA A 73 35.40 22.47 -6.61
CA ALA A 73 36.76 22.79 -7.09
C ALA A 73 36.92 22.11 -8.46
N SER A 74 36.87 22.84 -9.57
CA SER A 74 38.02 23.54 -10.15
C SER A 74 38.92 22.60 -10.95
N ASN A 75 38.63 22.55 -12.25
CA ASN A 75 39.56 22.47 -13.38
C ASN A 75 41.04 22.21 -13.04
N GLY A 76 41.54 21.06 -13.49
CA GLY A 76 42.96 20.76 -13.71
C GLY A 76 43.09 19.95 -14.98
#